data_AF-A0A174NUK9-F1
#
_entry.id   AF-A0A174NUK9-F1
#
_cell.length_a   1.000
_cell.length_b   1.000
_cell.length_c   1.000
_cell.angle_alpha   90.00
_cell.angle_beta   90.00
_cell.angle_gamma   90.00
#
_symmetry.space_group_name_H-M   'P 1'
#
loop_
_entity.id
_entity.type
_entity.pdbx_description
1 polymer ?
#
loop_
_entity_poly.entity_id
_entity_poly.type
_entity_poly.pdbx_seq_one_letter_code
_entity_poly.pdbx_strand_id
1 'polypeptide(L)'
;MDLVKHLIQDTGIPADRVIRHYDAKRKWCPRKMMDSPELWTDFCLRIRGQEEEVKSFEDGAGNWHFTINGELQKARWVKYKNKWFYVDDAGNMVTGYVIIGGMAYMLNPSKADMATYGALMVTNNLAQGNLEVQRVE
;
A
#
# COMPACT_ATOMS: atom_id res chain seq x y z
N MET A 1 13.30 3.63 -2.21
CA MET A 1 13.65 2.70 -3.31
C MET A 1 14.74 3.27 -4.19
N ASP A 2 14.75 4.58 -4.40
CA ASP A 2 15.62 5.26 -5.37
C ASP A 2 17.11 5.06 -5.11
N LEU A 3 17.54 5.06 -3.83
CA LEU A 3 18.93 4.76 -3.49
C LEU A 3 19.38 3.36 -3.95
N VAL A 4 18.55 2.32 -3.73
CA VAL A 4 18.91 0.96 -4.12
C VAL A 4 18.94 0.82 -5.64
N LYS A 5 17.96 1.40 -6.34
CA LYS A 5 17.93 1.45 -7.81
C LYS A 5 19.17 2.18 -8.37
N HIS A 6 19.57 3.29 -7.76
CA HIS A 6 20.77 4.04 -8.13
C HIS A 6 22.05 3.23 -7.91
N LEU A 7 22.18 2.55 -6.76
CA LEU A 7 23.35 1.70 -6.48
C LEU A 7 23.45 0.52 -7.45
N ILE A 8 22.32 -0.10 -7.84
CA ILE A 8 22.30 -1.17 -8.85
C ILE A 8 22.84 -0.64 -10.20
N GLN A 9 22.43 0.58 -10.60
CA GLN A 9 22.90 1.20 -11.84
C GLN A 9 24.38 1.59 -11.79
N ASP A 10 24.85 2.15 -10.67
CA ASP A 10 26.22 2.62 -10.50
C ASP A 10 27.23 1.47 -10.33
N THR A 11 26.87 0.45 -9.54
CA THR A 11 27.76 -0.67 -9.23
C THR A 11 27.67 -1.84 -10.23
N GLY A 12 26.60 -1.90 -11.03
CA GLY A 12 26.31 -3.03 -11.90
C GLY A 12 25.95 -4.33 -11.15
N ILE A 13 25.80 -4.29 -9.82
CA ILE A 13 25.40 -5.45 -9.03
C ILE A 13 23.89 -5.66 -9.22
N PRO A 14 23.46 -6.82 -9.76
CA PRO A 14 22.06 -7.04 -10.07
C PRO A 14 21.18 -7.17 -8.82
N ALA A 15 19.88 -6.89 -8.98
CA ALA A 15 18.90 -6.87 -7.89
C ALA A 15 18.72 -8.23 -7.18
N ASP A 16 19.06 -9.34 -7.84
CA ASP A 16 19.04 -10.70 -7.28
C ASP A 16 20.13 -10.94 -6.22
N ARG A 17 21.18 -10.11 -6.20
CA ARG A 17 22.23 -10.13 -5.17
C ARG A 17 21.83 -9.39 -3.90
N VAL A 18 20.70 -8.67 -3.91
CA VAL A 18 20.18 -7.97 -2.72
C VAL A 18 19.53 -8.99 -1.79
N ILE A 19 20.14 -9.17 -0.61
CA ILE A 19 19.69 -10.10 0.42
C ILE A 19 19.34 -9.36 1.71
N ARG A 20 18.50 -9.97 2.55
CA ARG A 20 18.21 -9.39 3.88
C ARG A 20 19.44 -9.50 4.76
N HIS A 21 19.55 -8.56 5.70
CA HIS A 21 20.59 -8.62 6.72
C HIS A 21 20.49 -9.90 7.57
N TYR A 22 19.27 -10.42 7.77
CA TYR A 22 19.03 -11.76 8.33
C TYR A 22 19.72 -12.87 7.54
N ASP A 23 19.55 -12.92 6.22
CA ASP A 23 20.14 -13.98 5.40
C ASP A 23 21.69 -13.87 5.37
N ALA A 24 22.21 -12.64 5.43
CA ALA A 24 23.65 -12.36 5.41
C ALA A 24 24.37 -12.62 6.75
N LYS A 25 23.75 -12.24 7.87
CA LYS A 25 24.41 -12.16 9.20
C LYS A 25 23.62 -12.83 10.32
N ARG A 26 22.47 -13.44 10.03
CA ARG A 26 21.53 -14.04 11.00
C ARG A 26 21.03 -13.07 12.07
N LYS A 27 21.21 -11.76 11.84
CA LYS A 27 20.62 -10.71 12.68
C LYS A 27 19.14 -10.56 12.32
N TRP A 28 18.26 -10.53 13.31
CA TRP A 28 16.82 -10.36 13.10
C TRP A 28 16.48 -8.94 12.63
N CYS A 29 16.81 -8.65 11.37
CA CYS A 29 16.79 -7.32 10.79
C CYS A 29 16.69 -7.44 9.25
N PRO A 30 15.87 -6.59 8.59
CA PRO A 30 15.00 -5.58 9.17
C PRO A 30 13.75 -6.18 9.82
N ARG A 31 13.48 -5.83 11.10
CA ARG A 31 12.40 -6.42 11.92
C ARG A 31 11.05 -6.37 11.22
N LYS A 32 10.68 -5.22 10.65
CA LYS A 32 9.41 -5.05 9.91
C LYS A 32 9.22 -6.09 8.79
N MET A 33 10.27 -6.42 8.03
CA MET A 33 10.16 -7.40 6.93
C MET A 33 10.25 -8.86 7.41
N MET A 34 10.70 -9.09 8.64
CA MET A 34 10.64 -10.41 9.27
C MET A 34 9.25 -10.67 9.85
N ASP A 35 8.63 -9.65 10.43
CA ASP A 35 7.28 -9.72 10.99
C ASP A 35 6.21 -9.76 9.87
N SER A 36 6.48 -9.10 8.73
CA SER A 36 5.63 -9.07 7.52
C SER A 36 6.44 -9.45 6.27
N PRO A 37 6.56 -10.75 5.93
CA PRO A 37 7.35 -11.25 4.80
C PRO A 37 6.96 -10.67 3.43
N GLU A 38 5.69 -10.27 3.26
CA GLU A 38 5.16 -9.61 2.07
C GLU A 38 5.88 -8.30 1.75
N LEU A 39 6.39 -7.59 2.76
CA LEU A 39 7.16 -6.36 2.57
C LEU A 39 8.52 -6.62 1.90
N TRP A 40 9.12 -7.79 2.16
CA TRP A 40 10.35 -8.20 1.47
C TRP A 40 10.07 -8.58 0.02
N THR A 41 8.98 -9.30 -0.22
CA THR A 41 8.56 -9.66 -1.58
C THR A 41 8.27 -8.39 -2.41
N ASP A 42 7.49 -7.45 -1.89
CA ASP A 42 7.23 -6.14 -2.54
C ASP A 42 8.54 -5.40 -2.82
N PHE A 43 9.42 -5.35 -1.83
CA PHE A 43 10.74 -4.72 -1.98
C PHE A 43 11.52 -5.30 -3.16
N CYS A 44 11.63 -6.64 -3.23
CA CYS A 44 12.33 -7.34 -4.30
C CYS A 44 11.71 -7.08 -5.68
N LEU A 45 10.38 -7.10 -5.80
CA LEU A 45 9.68 -6.80 -7.05
C LEU A 45 9.99 -5.38 -7.54
N ARG A 46 9.93 -4.41 -6.64
CA ARG A 46 10.15 -2.99 -6.95
C ARG A 46 11.60 -2.68 -7.36
N ILE A 47 12.60 -3.29 -6.73
CA ILE A 47 14.00 -3.12 -7.16
C ILE A 47 14.31 -3.83 -8.48
N ARG A 48 13.50 -4.82 -8.87
CA ARG A 48 13.58 -5.50 -10.19
C ARG A 48 12.81 -4.77 -11.28
N GLY A 49 12.15 -3.65 -10.96
CA GLY A 49 11.28 -2.94 -11.90
C GLY A 49 10.00 -3.72 -12.25
N GLN A 50 9.68 -4.77 -11.49
CA GLN A 50 8.40 -5.47 -11.55
C GLN A 50 7.41 -4.70 -10.68
N GLU A 51 7.09 -3.47 -11.09
CA GLU A 51 6.04 -2.69 -10.44
C GLU A 51 4.70 -3.26 -10.91
N GLU A 52 3.87 -3.67 -9.94
CA GLU A 52 2.51 -4.09 -10.23
C GLU A 52 1.80 -3.00 -11.04
N GLU A 53 1.21 -3.38 -12.19
CA GLU A 53 0.47 -2.44 -13.00
C GLU A 53 -0.87 -2.17 -12.33
N VAL A 54 -0.90 -1.14 -11.47
CA VAL A 54 -2.13 -0.69 -10.81
C VAL A 54 -2.86 0.29 -11.71
N LYS A 55 -4.03 -0.11 -12.22
CA LYS A 55 -4.94 0.77 -12.98
C LYS A 55 -6.20 1.05 -12.18
N SER A 56 -6.83 2.18 -12.48
CA SER A 56 -8.12 2.57 -11.92
C SER A 56 -9.07 2.92 -13.05
N PHE A 57 -10.36 2.56 -12.93
CA PHE A 57 -11.39 2.93 -13.90
C PHE A 57 -12.75 3.11 -13.21
N GLU A 58 -13.64 3.87 -13.84
CA GLU A 58 -15.04 4.03 -13.43
C GLU A 58 -15.95 3.13 -14.29
N ASP A 59 -16.95 2.50 -13.68
CA ASP A 59 -17.91 1.62 -14.36
C ASP A 59 -19.09 2.34 -15.05
N GLY A 60 -19.12 3.66 -15.02
CA GLY A 60 -20.20 4.49 -15.58
C GLY A 60 -21.42 4.63 -14.66
N ALA A 61 -21.47 3.89 -13.55
CA ALA A 61 -22.42 4.11 -12.46
C ALA A 61 -21.81 4.95 -11.32
N GLY A 62 -20.63 5.55 -11.56
CA GLY A 62 -19.89 6.32 -10.57
C GLY A 62 -19.11 5.47 -9.56
N ASN A 63 -18.95 4.16 -9.77
CA ASN A 63 -18.08 3.35 -8.92
C ASN A 63 -16.69 3.21 -9.52
N TRP A 64 -15.70 3.41 -8.66
CA TRP A 64 -14.30 3.23 -9.02
C TRP A 64 -13.82 1.84 -8.66
N HIS A 65 -13.06 1.27 -9.57
CA HIS A 65 -12.48 -0.06 -9.48
C HIS A 65 -10.98 0.02 -9.68
N PHE A 66 -10.26 -0.95 -9.12
CA PHE A 66 -8.82 -1.07 -9.28
C PHE A 66 -8.45 -2.43 -9.85
N THR A 67 -7.51 -2.45 -10.79
CA THR A 67 -6.87 -3.68 -11.25
C THR A 67 -5.40 -3.68 -10.90
N ILE A 68 -4.88 -4.87 -10.58
CA ILE A 68 -3.46 -5.12 -10.40
C ILE A 68 -3.09 -6.18 -11.44
N ASN A 69 -2.18 -5.83 -12.36
CA ASN A 69 -1.77 -6.70 -13.47
C ASN A 69 -2.98 -7.22 -14.30
N GLY A 70 -4.02 -6.40 -14.44
CA GLY A 70 -5.25 -6.74 -15.15
C GLY A 70 -6.31 -7.47 -14.33
N GLU A 71 -6.02 -7.88 -13.10
CA GLU A 71 -6.99 -8.56 -12.22
C GLU A 71 -7.75 -7.56 -11.35
N LEU A 72 -9.08 -7.67 -11.29
CA LEU A 72 -9.94 -6.83 -10.43
C LEU A 72 -9.69 -7.14 -8.95
N GLN A 73 -9.39 -6.10 -8.17
CA GLN A 73 -9.13 -6.23 -6.74
C GLN A 73 -10.43 -6.15 -5.93
N LYS A 74 -10.50 -6.98 -4.88
CA LYS A 74 -11.68 -7.12 -4.01
C LYS A 74 -11.26 -7.29 -2.56
N ALA A 75 -12.07 -6.78 -1.63
CA ALA A 75 -11.93 -6.96 -0.18
C ALA A 75 -10.56 -6.60 0.41
N ARG A 76 -9.88 -5.59 -0.17
CA ARG A 76 -8.48 -5.30 0.18
C ARG A 76 -8.08 -3.85 0.03
N TRP A 77 -6.95 -3.53 0.65
CA TRP A 77 -6.24 -2.28 0.43
C TRP A 77 -5.48 -2.31 -0.90
N VAL A 78 -5.56 -1.21 -1.65
CA VAL A 78 -4.87 -0.98 -2.91
C VAL A 78 -4.09 0.32 -2.82
N LYS A 79 -2.79 0.27 -3.14
CA LYS A 79 -1.94 1.45 -3.21
C LYS A 79 -1.88 1.94 -4.65
N TYR A 80 -2.44 3.13 -4.91
CA TYR A 80 -2.46 3.75 -6.22
C TYR A 80 -1.94 5.18 -6.13
N LYS A 81 -0.98 5.56 -6.99
CA LYS A 81 -0.34 6.90 -6.99
C LYS A 81 0.10 7.36 -5.59
N ASN A 82 0.72 6.44 -4.83
CA ASN A 82 1.20 6.68 -3.47
C ASN A 82 0.10 7.00 -2.42
N LYS A 83 -1.15 6.61 -2.70
CA LYS A 83 -2.30 6.73 -1.80
C LYS A 83 -2.95 5.37 -1.61
N TRP A 84 -3.47 5.13 -0.41
CA TRP A 84 -4.20 3.91 -0.09
C TRP A 84 -5.69 4.11 -0.32
N PHE A 85 -6.30 3.12 -0.96
CA PHE A 85 -7.74 3.00 -1.18
C PHE A 85 -8.18 1.62 -0.69
N TYR A 86 -9.43 1.50 -0.26
CA TYR A 86 -10.00 0.20 0.09
C TYR A 86 -11.11 -0.15 -0.89
N VAL A 87 -11.13 -1.39 -1.35
CA VAL A 87 -12.20 -1.93 -2.21
C VAL A 87 -13.01 -2.98 -1.46
N ASP A 88 -14.33 -2.95 -1.65
CA ASP A 88 -15.26 -3.91 -1.07
C ASP A 88 -15.21 -5.28 -1.78
N ASP A 89 -16.05 -6.22 -1.35
CA ASP A 89 -16.14 -7.57 -1.93
C ASP A 89 -16.60 -7.58 -3.40
N ALA A 90 -17.26 -6.52 -3.85
CA ALA A 90 -17.66 -6.35 -5.24
C ALA A 90 -16.55 -5.68 -6.09
N GLY A 91 -15.53 -5.12 -5.46
CA GLY A 91 -14.42 -4.40 -6.08
C GLY A 91 -14.62 -2.89 -6.16
N ASN A 92 -15.71 -2.37 -5.59
CA ASN A 92 -15.97 -0.94 -5.57
C ASN A 92 -15.11 -0.25 -4.52
N MET A 93 -14.57 0.90 -4.88
CA MET A 93 -13.89 1.79 -3.95
C MET A 93 -14.84 2.26 -2.84
N VAL A 94 -14.43 2.02 -1.61
CA VAL A 94 -15.13 2.47 -0.40
C VAL A 94 -14.72 3.91 -0.09
N THR A 95 -15.70 4.72 0.32
CA THR A 95 -15.52 6.14 0.66
C THR A 95 -16.10 6.43 2.05
N GLY A 96 -15.63 7.49 2.69
CA GLY A 96 -16.10 7.92 4.01
C GLY A 96 -15.57 7.08 5.18
N TYR A 97 -16.28 7.12 6.31
CA TYR A 97 -15.89 6.44 7.53
C TYR A 97 -16.20 4.93 7.45
N VAL A 98 -15.21 4.09 7.78
CA VAL A 98 -15.36 2.63 7.77
C VAL A 98 -14.54 1.98 8.87
N ILE A 99 -14.98 0.80 9.32
CA ILE A 99 -14.22 -0.06 10.24
C ILE A 99 -13.72 -1.28 9.46
N ILE A 100 -12.40 -1.46 9.38
CA ILE A 100 -11.75 -2.57 8.67
C ILE A 100 -10.82 -3.26 9.66
N GLY A 101 -11.01 -4.58 9.86
CA GLY A 101 -10.16 -5.35 10.78
C GLY A 101 -10.16 -4.84 12.23
N GLY A 102 -11.25 -4.20 12.68
CA GLY A 102 -11.37 -3.62 14.03
C GLY A 102 -10.74 -2.23 14.20
N MET A 103 -10.15 -1.65 13.14
CA MET A 103 -9.63 -0.28 13.14
C MET A 103 -10.55 0.65 12.35
N ALA A 104 -10.70 1.89 12.81
CA ALA A 104 -11.50 2.91 12.13
C ALA A 104 -10.65 3.73 11.15
N TYR A 105 -11.22 4.01 9.97
CA TYR A 105 -10.58 4.75 8.89
C TYR A 105 -11.52 5.81 8.35
N MET A 106 -10.96 6.96 7.99
CA MET A 106 -11.62 7.96 7.16
C MET A 106 -11.02 7.85 5.75
N LEU A 107 -11.78 7.23 4.85
CA LEU A 107 -11.41 7.13 3.44
C LEU A 107 -11.74 8.44 2.72
N ASN A 108 -11.26 8.55 1.47
CA ASN A 108 -11.60 9.69 0.62
C ASN A 108 -13.12 9.88 0.61
N PRO A 109 -13.65 11.08 0.92
CA PRO A 109 -15.08 11.31 0.97
C PRO A 109 -15.75 11.32 -0.41
N SER A 110 -14.97 11.45 -1.49
CA SER A 110 -15.51 11.62 -2.83
C SER A 110 -15.06 10.51 -3.78
N LYS A 111 -16.03 9.94 -4.50
CA LYS A 111 -15.78 9.10 -5.67
C LYS A 111 -15.37 9.92 -6.90
N ALA A 112 -15.71 11.21 -6.95
CA ALA A 112 -15.42 12.06 -8.11
C ALA A 112 -13.97 12.55 -8.18
N ASP A 113 -13.26 12.57 -7.05
CA ASP A 113 -11.90 13.10 -6.98
C ASP A 113 -10.96 12.13 -6.28
N MET A 114 -10.44 11.17 -7.04
CA MET A 114 -9.35 10.28 -6.59
C MET A 114 -8.04 11.04 -6.32
N ALA A 115 -7.91 12.27 -6.81
CA ALA A 115 -6.65 13.03 -6.78
C ALA A 115 -6.48 13.83 -5.49
N THR A 116 -7.53 14.09 -4.70
CA THR A 116 -7.41 14.91 -3.48
C THR A 116 -6.85 14.11 -2.29
N TYR A 117 -7.50 13.02 -1.86
CA TYR A 117 -7.15 12.34 -0.61
C TYR A 117 -7.05 10.80 -0.76
N GLY A 118 -6.15 10.19 0.00
CA GLY A 118 -6.12 8.73 0.24
C GLY A 118 -6.75 8.41 1.60
N ALA A 119 -6.65 7.16 2.03
CA ALA A 119 -7.12 6.74 3.35
C ALA A 119 -6.29 7.33 4.50
N LEU A 120 -7.00 7.75 5.54
CA LEU A 120 -6.44 8.15 6.82
C LEU A 120 -6.95 7.20 7.90
N MET A 121 -6.05 6.69 8.74
CA MET A 121 -6.42 5.94 9.93
C MET A 121 -6.91 6.92 10.99
N VAL A 122 -8.08 6.66 11.56
CA VAL A 122 -8.62 7.45 12.68
C VAL A 122 -8.52 6.58 13.92
N THR A 123 -7.54 6.84 14.76
CA THR A 123 -7.42 6.14 16.05
C THR A 123 -8.18 6.92 17.11
N ASN A 124 -9.09 6.25 17.79
CA ASN A 124 -9.79 6.84 18.93
C ASN A 124 -8.86 6.75 20.14
N ASN A 125 -8.11 7.81 20.43
CA ASN A 125 -7.23 7.85 21.60
C ASN A 125 -8.08 8.26 22.81
N LEU A 126 -8.87 7.30 23.33
CA LEU A 126 -9.85 7.49 24.40
C LEU A 126 -9.24 8.04 25.72
N ALA A 127 -7.91 8.04 25.84
CA ALA A 127 -7.20 8.60 26.99
C ALA A 127 -7.08 10.14 26.97
N GLN A 128 -7.31 10.81 25.83
CA GLN A 128 -7.06 12.26 25.68
C GLN A 128 -8.25 13.06 25.14
N GLY A 129 -9.40 12.42 24.88
CA GLY A 129 -10.60 13.10 24.36
C GLY A 129 -10.46 13.64 22.93
N ASN A 130 -9.41 13.25 22.20
CA ASN A 130 -9.10 13.74 20.86
C ASN A 130 -9.03 12.60 19.83
N LEU A 131 -9.51 12.87 18.62
CA LEU A 131 -9.33 12.02 17.45
C LEU A 131 -7.93 12.26 16.87
N GLU A 132 -7.07 11.25 16.86
CA GLU A 132 -5.78 11.32 16.17
C GLU A 132 -5.91 10.72 14.77
N VAL A 133 -5.48 11.47 13.76
CA VAL A 133 -5.52 11.07 12.36
C VAL A 133 -4.11 10.77 11.89
N GLN A 134 -3.83 9.51 11.58
CA GLN A 134 -2.53 9.07 11.06
C GLN A 134 -2.67 8.66 9.59
N ARG A 135 -1.64 8.91 8.77
CA ARG A 135 -1.62 8.44 7.39
C ARG A 135 -1.37 6.94 7.38
N VAL A 136 -2.12 6.21 6.56
CA VAL A 136 -1.81 4.81 6.26
C VAL A 136 -0.52 4.81 5.42
N GLU A 137 0.57 4.20 5.89
CA GLU A 137 1.87 4.09 5.18
C GLU A 137 1.91 2.90 4.22
#